data_AF-A0A972ZBC0-F1
#
_entry.id   AF-A0A972ZBC0-F1
#
_cell.length_a   1.000
_cell.length_b   1.000
_cell.length_c   1.000
_cell.angle_alpha   90.00
_cell.angle_beta   90.00
_cell.angle_gamma   90.00
#
_symmetry.space_group_name_H-M   'P 1'
#
loop_
_entity.id
_entity.type
_entity.pdbx_description
1 polymer ?
#
loop_
_entity_poly.entity_id
_entity_poly.type
_entity_poly.pdbx_seq_one_letter_code
_entity_poly.pdbx_strand_id
1 'polypeptide(L)'
;MPAGGALGLGLQYAQLTSYRATPTAATAAIGATGIWSIFVTLFLPVTGILALSLSGDDAGKYVTAAVLGIVALAVSIGLFALILRSEENAVRIGKFADRVVNGTIHIFKKDKTVDMSAQVLKLRGDTVALVKRRWIVITIAQIGVSWSQFAILYAALVGVSGSAGTIPALTAYGCWAVSQLGIMIPITPGGLGTVDAVLIALLTSVGVDNGAATAADLVWRASSYIPQIIIGLVSIFYWRWDIRKHGPKAAGPAPTPA
;
A
#
# COMPACT_ATOMS: atom_id res chain seq x y z
N MET A 1 -3.57 8.26 11.44
CA MET A 1 -4.05 9.66 11.26
C MET A 1 -5.10 9.70 10.17
N PRO A 2 -6.35 10.15 10.44
CA PRO A 2 -7.29 10.54 9.38
C PRO A 2 -6.58 11.58 8.48
N ALA A 3 -6.71 11.46 7.15
CA ALA A 3 -5.89 12.20 6.16
C ALA A 3 -4.36 11.90 6.16
N GLY A 4 -3.92 10.83 6.82
CA GLY A 4 -2.51 10.44 6.93
C GLY A 4 -1.81 10.19 5.58
N GLY A 5 -2.57 9.77 4.56
CA GLY A 5 -2.06 9.68 3.19
C GLY A 5 -1.62 11.04 2.64
N ALA A 6 -2.48 12.06 2.70
CA ALA A 6 -2.16 13.40 2.19
C ALA A 6 -1.02 14.07 2.98
N LEU A 7 -1.03 13.94 4.31
CA LEU A 7 0.03 14.47 5.17
C LEU A 7 1.36 13.73 4.97
N GLY A 8 1.33 12.40 4.86
CA GLY A 8 2.51 11.57 4.61
C GLY A 8 3.16 11.88 3.27
N LEU A 9 2.36 12.03 2.21
CA LEU A 9 2.85 12.42 0.89
C LEU A 9 3.49 13.82 0.88
N GLY A 10 2.86 14.79 1.54
CA GLY A 10 3.40 16.14 1.67
C GLY A 10 4.71 16.17 2.45
N LEU A 11 4.80 15.41 3.54
CA LEU A 11 6.02 15.28 4.34
C LEU A 11 7.14 14.59 3.57
N GLN A 12 6.83 13.50 2.86
CA GLN A 12 7.79 12.78 2.04
C GLN A 12 8.35 13.67 0.93
N TYR A 13 7.49 14.43 0.25
CA TYR A 13 7.91 15.41 -0.74
C TYR A 13 8.84 16.48 -0.15
N ALA A 14 8.46 17.05 1.01
CA ALA A 14 9.27 18.06 1.69
C ALA A 14 10.65 17.51 2.13
N GLN A 15 10.69 16.29 2.65
CA GLN A 15 11.94 15.62 3.02
C GLN A 15 12.83 15.39 1.80
N LEU A 16 12.31 14.81 0.72
CA LEU A 16 13.09 14.54 -0.49
C LEU A 16 13.66 15.82 -1.11
N THR A 17 12.82 16.84 -1.27
CA THR A 17 13.24 18.12 -1.88
C THR A 17 14.23 18.89 -1.01
N SER A 18 14.21 18.71 0.30
CA SER A 18 15.20 19.30 1.21
C SER A 18 16.59 18.64 1.13
N TYR A 19 16.68 17.42 0.57
CA TYR A 19 17.90 16.64 0.40
C TYR A 19 18.31 16.51 -1.08
N ARG A 20 18.26 17.62 -1.83
CA ARG A 20 18.68 17.73 -3.24
C ARG A 20 17.87 16.96 -4.28
N ALA A 21 16.80 16.24 -3.90
CA ALA A 21 15.94 15.62 -4.90
C ALA A 21 15.17 16.70 -5.66
N THR A 22 15.12 16.59 -6.99
CA THR A 22 14.29 17.50 -7.78
C THR A 22 12.81 17.24 -7.48
N PRO A 23 11.93 18.26 -7.52
CA PRO A 23 10.49 18.09 -7.40
C PRO A 23 9.94 16.97 -8.29
N THR A 24 10.40 16.90 -9.54
CA THR A 24 9.96 15.90 -10.50
C THR A 24 10.36 14.48 -10.10
N ALA A 25 11.61 14.28 -9.63
CA ALA A 25 12.07 12.98 -9.15
C ALA A 25 11.32 12.54 -7.88
N ALA A 26 11.04 13.47 -6.97
CA ALA A 26 10.27 13.18 -5.76
C ALA A 26 8.83 12.75 -6.09
N THR A 27 8.15 13.48 -6.98
CA THR A 27 6.79 13.13 -7.41
C THR A 27 6.76 11.80 -8.19
N ALA A 28 7.74 11.55 -9.06
CA ALA A 28 7.84 10.28 -9.79
C ALA A 28 8.05 9.08 -8.84
N ALA A 29 8.91 9.22 -7.82
CA ALA A 29 9.14 8.16 -6.83
C ALA A 29 7.88 7.88 -5.99
N ILE A 30 7.18 8.94 -5.57
CA ILE A 30 5.90 8.83 -4.86
C ILE A 30 4.84 8.13 -5.72
N GLY A 31 4.72 8.52 -7.00
CA GLY A 31 3.76 7.90 -7.92
C GLY A 31 4.07 6.42 -8.16
N ALA A 32 5.33 6.08 -8.42
CA ALA A 32 5.77 4.71 -8.66
C ALA A 32 5.50 3.80 -7.44
N THR A 33 5.80 4.28 -6.23
CA THR A 33 5.55 3.53 -4.99
C THR A 33 4.07 3.36 -4.70
N GLY A 34 3.24 4.40 -4.94
CA GLY A 34 1.79 4.31 -4.80
C GLY A 34 1.16 3.28 -5.74
N ILE A 35 1.59 3.26 -7.01
CA ILE A 35 1.14 2.29 -8.00
C ILE A 35 1.49 0.85 -7.59
N TRP A 36 2.73 0.63 -7.15
CA TRP A 36 3.16 -0.70 -6.70
C TRP A 36 2.41 -1.18 -5.47
N SER A 37 2.13 -0.27 -4.55
CA SER A 37 1.32 -0.55 -3.36
C SER A 37 -0.05 -1.10 -3.76
N ILE A 38 -0.72 -0.48 -4.74
CA ILE A 38 -2.02 -0.95 -5.25
C ILE A 38 -1.92 -2.37 -5.82
N PHE A 39 -0.91 -2.68 -6.64
CA PHE A 39 -0.74 -4.05 -7.17
C PHE A 39 -0.57 -5.07 -6.06
N VAL A 40 0.26 -4.75 -5.07
CA VAL A 40 0.54 -5.66 -3.96
C VAL A 40 -0.71 -5.85 -3.11
N THR A 41 -1.43 -4.77 -2.79
CA THR A 41 -2.70 -4.84 -2.05
C THR A 41 -3.75 -5.69 -2.76
N LEU A 42 -3.77 -5.71 -4.10
CA LEU A 42 -4.68 -6.56 -4.86
C LEU A 42 -4.17 -7.98 -5.08
N PHE A 43 -2.85 -8.15 -5.15
CA PHE A 43 -2.21 -9.45 -5.29
C PHE A 43 -2.40 -10.32 -4.05
N LEU A 44 -2.29 -9.71 -2.86
CA LEU A 44 -2.39 -10.42 -1.59
C LEU A 44 -3.72 -11.18 -1.42
N PRO A 45 -4.92 -10.58 -1.57
CA PRO A 45 -6.16 -11.32 -1.46
C PRO A 45 -6.24 -12.51 -2.43
N VAL A 46 -5.80 -12.34 -3.68
CA VAL A 46 -5.81 -13.41 -4.69
C VAL A 46 -4.99 -14.62 -4.24
N THR A 47 -3.76 -14.39 -3.79
CA THR A 47 -2.90 -15.47 -3.30
C THR A 47 -3.37 -16.02 -1.95
N GLY A 48 -3.98 -15.20 -1.11
CA GLY A 48 -4.60 -15.61 0.14
C GLY A 48 -5.73 -16.60 -0.06
N ILE A 49 -6.62 -16.34 -1.01
CA ILE A 49 -7.74 -17.23 -1.26
C ILE A 49 -7.28 -18.53 -1.93
N LEU A 50 -6.26 -18.47 -2.81
CA LEU A 50 -5.61 -19.67 -3.32
C LEU A 50 -5.02 -20.51 -2.20
N ALA A 51 -4.34 -19.88 -1.23
CA ALA A 51 -3.77 -20.56 -0.08
C ALA A 51 -4.86 -21.23 0.80
N LEU A 52 -5.95 -20.53 1.11
CA LEU A 52 -7.08 -21.11 1.85
C LEU A 52 -7.70 -22.30 1.11
N SER A 53 -7.86 -22.19 -0.21
CA SER A 53 -8.42 -23.27 -1.04
C SER A 53 -7.53 -24.51 -1.04
N LEU A 54 -6.21 -24.34 -1.01
CA LEU A 54 -5.24 -25.44 -0.95
C LEU A 54 -5.10 -26.06 0.45
N SER A 55 -5.45 -25.31 1.51
CA SER A 55 -5.40 -25.79 2.90
C SER A 55 -6.54 -26.77 3.26
N GLY A 56 -7.51 -26.98 2.36
CA GLY A 56 -8.57 -27.98 2.56
C GLY A 56 -9.78 -27.51 3.36
N ASP A 57 -9.87 -26.22 3.72
CA ASP A 57 -11.08 -25.63 4.27
C ASP A 57 -12.18 -25.59 3.20
N ASP A 58 -13.47 -25.62 3.59
CA ASP A 58 -14.67 -25.60 2.71
C ASP A 58 -14.55 -24.57 1.57
N ALA A 59 -13.93 -24.97 0.46
CA ALA A 59 -13.50 -24.04 -0.58
C ALA A 59 -14.67 -23.25 -1.17
N GLY A 60 -15.87 -23.86 -1.18
CA GLY A 60 -17.11 -23.25 -1.66
C GLY A 60 -17.47 -21.94 -0.95
N LYS A 61 -17.08 -21.73 0.30
CA LYS A 61 -17.37 -20.48 1.05
C LYS A 61 -16.53 -19.29 0.56
N TYR A 62 -15.36 -19.56 -0.03
CA TYR A 62 -14.39 -18.52 -0.42
C TYR A 62 -14.33 -18.28 -1.94
N VAL A 63 -15.00 -19.10 -2.76
CA VAL A 63 -14.99 -19.00 -4.23
C VAL A 63 -15.48 -17.64 -4.74
N THR A 64 -16.49 -17.03 -4.12
CA THR A 64 -16.99 -15.72 -4.59
C THR A 64 -15.98 -14.61 -4.30
N ALA A 65 -15.33 -14.64 -3.13
CA ALA A 65 -14.25 -13.72 -2.80
C ALA A 65 -13.01 -13.95 -3.67
N ALA A 66 -12.64 -15.23 -3.89
CA ALA A 66 -12.05 -15.80 -5.12
C ALA A 66 -12.04 -14.90 -6.33
N VAL A 67 -13.17 -15.04 -7.02
CA VAL A 67 -13.42 -14.49 -8.32
C VAL A 67 -13.36 -12.97 -8.26
N LEU A 68 -13.92 -12.34 -7.23
CA LEU A 68 -13.87 -10.88 -7.09
C LEU A 68 -12.43 -10.36 -6.94
N GLY A 69 -11.59 -11.02 -6.14
CA GLY A 69 -10.18 -10.66 -5.98
C GLY A 69 -9.41 -10.79 -7.28
N ILE A 70 -9.59 -11.91 -8.00
CA ILE A 70 -8.93 -12.19 -9.28
C ILE A 70 -9.37 -11.16 -10.33
N VAL A 71 -10.67 -10.85 -10.41
CA VAL A 71 -11.21 -9.85 -11.33
C VAL A 71 -10.63 -8.47 -11.01
N ALA A 72 -10.60 -8.05 -9.74
CA ALA A 72 -10.04 -6.77 -9.33
C ALA A 72 -8.54 -6.64 -9.66
N LEU A 73 -7.77 -7.72 -9.44
CA LEU A 73 -6.36 -7.78 -9.81
C LEU A 73 -6.16 -7.71 -11.33
N ALA A 74 -6.92 -8.49 -12.10
CA ALA A 74 -6.85 -8.51 -13.55
C ALA A 74 -7.22 -7.14 -14.17
N VAL A 75 -8.27 -6.49 -13.65
CA VAL A 75 -8.68 -5.13 -14.07
C VAL A 75 -7.56 -4.13 -13.77
N SER A 76 -6.93 -4.21 -12.61
CA SER A 76 -5.89 -3.25 -12.21
C SER A 76 -4.59 -3.42 -12.99
N ILE A 77 -4.17 -4.68 -13.21
CA ILE A 77 -3.03 -4.99 -14.10
C ILE A 77 -3.35 -4.52 -15.53
N GLY A 78 -4.56 -4.78 -16.02
CA GLY A 78 -5.01 -4.37 -17.35
C GLY A 78 -5.01 -2.84 -17.53
N LEU A 79 -5.55 -2.10 -16.55
CA LEU A 79 -5.56 -0.64 -16.55
C LEU A 79 -4.14 -0.08 -16.57
N PHE A 80 -3.24 -0.64 -15.76
CA PHE A 80 -1.85 -0.22 -15.73
C PHE A 80 -1.10 -0.52 -17.02
N ALA A 81 -1.29 -1.72 -17.56
CA ALA A 81 -0.72 -2.10 -18.85
C ALA A 81 -1.22 -1.18 -19.96
N LEU A 82 -2.50 -0.80 -19.96
CA LEU A 82 -3.09 0.14 -20.91
C LEU A 82 -2.50 1.56 -20.79
N ILE A 83 -2.28 2.04 -19.56
CA ILE A 83 -1.63 3.33 -19.28
C ILE A 83 -0.18 3.32 -19.77
N LEU A 84 0.56 2.23 -19.54
CA LEU A 84 1.95 2.11 -19.98
C LEU A 84 2.09 1.94 -21.50
N ARG A 85 1.07 1.38 -22.17
CA ARG A 85 1.14 1.02 -23.59
C ARG A 85 0.79 2.17 -24.55
N SER A 86 0.06 3.20 -24.13
CA SER A 86 -0.26 4.34 -25.01
C SER A 86 -0.46 5.67 -24.27
N GLU A 87 0.13 6.73 -24.82
CA GLU A 87 -0.07 8.12 -24.42
C GLU A 87 -1.54 8.54 -24.46
N GLU A 88 -2.26 8.13 -25.50
CA GLU A 88 -3.66 8.45 -25.68
C GLU A 88 -4.56 7.77 -24.63
N ASN A 89 -4.19 6.56 -24.20
CA ASN A 89 -4.93 5.83 -23.17
C ASN A 89 -4.73 6.47 -21.79
N ALA A 90 -3.51 6.92 -21.48
CA ALA A 90 -3.23 7.68 -20.26
C ALA A 90 -4.03 9.00 -20.23
N VAL A 91 -4.12 9.71 -21.35
CA VAL A 91 -4.91 10.94 -21.47
C VAL A 91 -6.42 10.67 -21.35
N ARG A 92 -6.94 9.59 -21.94
CA ARG A 92 -8.37 9.23 -21.83
C ARG A 92 -8.76 8.83 -20.41
N ILE A 93 -7.94 8.01 -19.75
CA ILE A 93 -8.16 7.60 -18.35
C ILE A 93 -8.02 8.82 -17.42
N GLY A 94 -7.03 9.68 -17.66
CA GLY A 94 -6.86 10.94 -16.95
C GLY A 94 -8.09 11.85 -17.06
N LYS A 95 -8.62 12.05 -18.27
CA LYS A 95 -9.85 12.84 -18.50
C LYS A 95 -11.09 12.22 -17.85
N PHE A 96 -11.17 10.89 -17.74
CA PHE A 96 -12.24 10.22 -17.03
C PHE A 96 -12.12 10.43 -15.51
N ALA A 97 -10.90 10.26 -14.96
CA ALA A 97 -10.61 10.55 -13.57
C ALA A 97 -10.90 12.02 -13.23
N ASP A 98 -10.52 12.97 -14.10
CA ASP A 98 -10.81 14.39 -13.95
C ASP A 98 -12.31 14.67 -13.85
N ARG A 99 -13.14 13.93 -14.60
CA ARG A 99 -14.59 14.08 -14.55
C ARG A 99 -15.17 13.59 -13.22
N VAL A 100 -14.68 12.47 -12.71
CA VAL A 100 -15.11 11.90 -11.42
C VAL A 100 -14.62 12.78 -10.26
N VAL A 101 -13.37 13.21 -10.31
CA VAL A 101 -12.75 14.06 -9.28
C VAL A 101 -13.36 15.45 -9.29
N ASN A 102 -13.53 16.11 -10.44
CA ASN A 102 -14.19 17.42 -10.50
C ASN A 102 -15.67 17.34 -10.13
N GLY A 103 -16.37 16.24 -10.45
CA GLY A 103 -17.72 16.00 -9.96
C GLY A 103 -17.77 15.89 -8.44
N THR A 104 -16.79 15.22 -7.83
CA THR A 104 -16.69 15.06 -6.38
C THR A 104 -16.24 16.35 -5.67
N ILE A 105 -15.32 17.13 -6.26
CA ILE A 105 -14.84 18.41 -5.73
C ILE A 105 -15.95 19.48 -5.81
N HIS A 106 -16.79 19.47 -6.84
CA HIS A 106 -17.96 20.36 -6.93
C HIS A 106 -18.96 20.13 -5.82
N ILE A 107 -19.15 18.87 -5.40
CA ILE A 107 -20.03 18.51 -4.27
C ILE A 107 -19.49 19.08 -2.94
N PHE A 108 -18.17 19.24 -2.79
CA PHE A 108 -17.53 19.72 -1.56
C PHE A 108 -17.09 21.21 -1.59
N LYS A 109 -17.55 22.02 -2.56
CA LYS A 109 -17.36 23.49 -2.66
C LYS A 109 -15.93 23.99 -2.31
N LYS A 110 -14.98 23.74 -3.20
CA LYS A 110 -13.74 24.54 -3.30
C LYS A 110 -13.56 25.00 -4.75
N ASP A 111 -13.67 26.31 -4.99
CA ASP A 111 -13.31 26.98 -6.24
C ASP A 111 -11.81 26.86 -6.53
N LYS A 112 -11.36 25.67 -6.91
CA LYS A 112 -10.04 25.42 -7.47
C LYS A 112 -10.14 24.44 -8.61
N THR A 113 -10.00 24.94 -9.83
CA THR A 113 -9.77 24.13 -11.02
C THR A 113 -8.33 23.62 -10.96
N VAL A 114 -8.15 22.32 -10.68
CA VAL A 114 -6.83 21.69 -10.75
C VAL A 114 -6.64 21.20 -12.18
N ASP A 115 -5.70 21.79 -12.92
CA ASP A 115 -5.31 21.30 -14.24
C ASP A 115 -4.45 20.03 -14.08
N MET A 116 -5.13 18.91 -13.95
CA MET A 116 -4.51 17.58 -13.88
C MET A 116 -3.89 17.16 -15.20
N SER A 117 -4.33 17.72 -16.34
CA SER A 117 -3.80 17.36 -17.65
C SER A 117 -2.32 17.74 -17.79
N ALA A 118 -1.97 18.95 -17.35
CA ALA A 118 -0.58 19.41 -17.29
C ALA A 118 0.25 18.66 -16.23
N GLN A 119 -0.36 18.29 -15.09
CA GLN A 119 0.32 17.53 -14.04
C GLN A 119 0.60 16.08 -14.46
N VAL A 120 -0.32 15.45 -15.18
CA VAL A 120 -0.18 14.09 -15.74
C VAL A 120 0.85 14.04 -16.87
N LEU A 121 0.88 15.04 -17.76
CA LEU A 121 1.91 15.14 -18.80
C LEU A 121 3.32 15.37 -18.22
N LYS A 122 3.45 16.18 -17.17
CA LYS A 122 4.74 16.40 -16.47
C LYS A 122 5.17 15.20 -15.61
N LEU A 123 4.23 14.41 -15.10
CA LEU A 123 4.49 13.13 -14.42
C LEU A 123 5.05 12.06 -15.37
N ARG A 124 4.63 12.11 -16.64
CA ARG A 124 4.78 11.00 -17.60
C ARG A 124 6.21 10.76 -18.07
N GLY A 125 7.00 11.81 -18.30
CA GLY A 125 8.38 11.67 -18.78
C GLY A 125 9.30 10.94 -17.78
N ASP A 126 9.19 11.28 -16.50
CA ASP A 126 10.13 10.81 -15.47
C ASP A 126 9.67 9.54 -14.75
N THR A 127 8.35 9.33 -14.61
CA THR A 127 7.80 8.12 -13.97
C THR A 127 8.02 6.86 -14.81
N VAL A 128 7.93 6.98 -16.15
CA VAL A 128 8.14 5.85 -17.07
C VAL A 128 9.61 5.39 -17.06
N ALA A 129 10.57 6.32 -16.98
CA ALA A 129 11.99 5.98 -16.94
C ALA A 129 12.39 5.28 -15.61
N LEU A 130 11.85 5.75 -14.48
CA LEU A 130 12.10 5.16 -13.17
C LEU A 130 11.51 3.74 -13.07
N VAL A 131 10.27 3.56 -13.55
CA VAL A 131 9.59 2.26 -13.59
C VAL A 131 10.33 1.30 -14.52
N LYS A 132 10.73 1.72 -15.73
CA LYS A 132 11.49 0.86 -16.66
C LYS A 132 12.82 0.35 -16.08
N ARG A 133 13.50 1.14 -15.25
CA ARG A 133 14.84 0.79 -14.75
C ARG A 133 14.84 0.01 -13.43
N ARG A 134 13.84 0.18 -12.56
CA ARG A 134 13.87 -0.37 -11.18
C ARG A 134 12.63 -1.16 -10.76
N TRP A 135 11.74 -1.51 -11.68
CA TRP A 135 10.51 -2.26 -11.36
C TRP A 135 10.77 -3.52 -10.53
N ILE A 136 11.82 -4.30 -10.84
CA ILE A 136 12.18 -5.53 -10.12
C ILE A 136 12.48 -5.23 -8.64
N VAL A 137 13.28 -4.20 -8.37
CA VAL A 137 13.67 -3.84 -7.00
C VAL A 137 12.47 -3.37 -6.20
N ILE A 138 11.56 -2.60 -6.80
CA ILE A 138 10.33 -2.14 -6.15
C ILE A 138 9.41 -3.34 -5.86
N THR A 139 9.27 -4.28 -6.80
CA THR A 139 8.51 -5.51 -6.60
C THR A 139 9.09 -6.34 -5.46
N ILE A 140 10.39 -6.62 -5.47
CA ILE A 140 11.07 -7.40 -4.43
C ILE A 140 10.92 -6.72 -3.07
N ALA A 141 11.11 -5.40 -3.01
CA ALA A 141 10.96 -4.65 -1.77
C ALA A 141 9.53 -4.78 -1.22
N GLN A 142 8.49 -4.64 -2.07
CA GLN A 142 7.11 -4.76 -1.61
C GLN A 142 6.72 -6.18 -1.20
N ILE A 143 7.20 -7.18 -1.93
CA ILE A 143 7.04 -8.57 -1.53
C ILE A 143 7.71 -8.76 -0.16
N GLY A 144 8.94 -8.27 0.02
CA GLY A 144 9.66 -8.34 1.29
C GLY A 144 8.91 -7.68 2.45
N VAL A 145 8.34 -6.50 2.24
CA VAL A 145 7.50 -5.82 3.24
C VAL A 145 6.27 -6.67 3.61
N SER A 146 5.57 -7.18 2.61
CA SER A 146 4.35 -7.99 2.80
C SER A 146 4.66 -9.30 3.53
N TRP A 147 5.71 -10.00 3.14
CA TRP A 147 6.15 -11.22 3.80
C TRP A 147 6.69 -10.98 5.20
N SER A 148 7.33 -9.84 5.46
CA SER A 148 7.74 -9.45 6.81
C SER A 148 6.53 -9.20 7.71
N GLN A 149 5.49 -8.53 7.18
CA GLN A 149 4.23 -8.32 7.90
C GLN A 149 3.56 -9.65 8.27
N PHE A 150 3.49 -10.59 7.32
CA PHE A 150 2.99 -11.92 7.56
C PHE A 150 3.85 -12.71 8.57
N ALA A 151 5.18 -12.64 8.45
CA ALA A 151 6.09 -13.34 9.35
C ALA A 151 5.95 -12.86 10.81
N ILE A 152 5.76 -11.55 11.03
CA ILE A 152 5.48 -11.00 12.36
C ILE A 152 4.16 -11.56 12.91
N LEU A 153 3.10 -11.60 12.09
CA LEU A 153 1.83 -12.19 12.51
C LEU A 153 1.98 -13.68 12.85
N TYR A 154 2.65 -14.44 11.99
CA TYR A 154 2.85 -15.86 12.21
C TYR A 154 3.68 -16.12 13.48
N ALA A 155 4.72 -15.33 13.72
CA ALA A 155 5.49 -15.39 14.96
C ALA A 155 4.63 -15.03 16.19
N ALA A 156 3.72 -14.05 16.07
CA ALA A 156 2.77 -13.71 17.12
C ALA A 156 1.80 -14.87 17.40
N LEU A 157 1.26 -15.51 16.35
CA LEU A 157 0.41 -16.69 16.47
C LEU A 157 1.12 -17.86 17.15
N VAL A 158 2.35 -18.16 16.76
CA VAL A 158 3.18 -19.20 17.39
C VAL A 158 3.45 -18.86 18.85
N GLY A 159 3.84 -17.61 19.13
CA GLY A 159 4.17 -17.16 20.49
C GLY A 159 2.97 -17.19 21.44
N VAL A 160 1.78 -16.82 20.97
CA VAL A 160 0.55 -16.81 21.75
C VAL A 160 -0.05 -18.21 21.92
N SER A 161 -0.01 -19.03 20.86
CA SER A 161 -0.62 -20.38 20.89
C SER A 161 0.22 -21.39 21.66
N GLY A 162 1.50 -21.14 21.87
CA GLY A 162 2.40 -22.03 22.61
C GLY A 162 2.43 -23.45 22.05
N SER A 163 2.48 -24.45 22.94
CA SER A 163 2.51 -25.88 22.59
C SER A 163 1.15 -26.44 22.13
N ALA A 164 0.06 -25.66 22.19
CA ALA A 164 -1.30 -26.11 21.94
C ALA A 164 -1.67 -26.30 20.45
N GLY A 165 -0.73 -26.04 19.54
CA GLY A 165 -0.89 -26.26 18.10
C GLY A 165 -1.21 -24.98 17.35
N THR A 166 -0.19 -24.42 16.69
CA THR A 166 -0.39 -23.33 15.72
C THR A 166 -0.95 -23.89 14.43
N ILE A 167 -1.91 -23.19 13.82
CA ILE A 167 -2.40 -23.52 12.49
C ILE A 167 -1.25 -23.54 11.46
N PRO A 168 -1.36 -24.33 10.37
CA PRO A 168 -0.38 -24.33 9.31
C PRO A 168 -0.13 -22.92 8.77
N ALA A 169 1.14 -22.62 8.42
CA ALA A 169 1.53 -21.31 7.91
C ALA A 169 0.73 -20.91 6.65
N LEU A 170 0.33 -21.87 5.82
CA LEU A 170 -0.47 -21.61 4.62
C LEU A 170 -1.88 -21.12 4.96
N THR A 171 -2.53 -21.72 5.97
CA THR A 171 -3.84 -21.29 6.48
C THR A 171 -3.74 -19.91 7.12
N ALA A 172 -2.73 -19.68 7.98
CA ALA A 172 -2.49 -18.37 8.59
C ALA A 172 -2.27 -17.28 7.53
N TYR A 173 -1.49 -17.60 6.50
CA TYR A 173 -1.25 -16.70 5.37
C TYR A 173 -2.54 -16.38 4.64
N GLY A 174 -3.37 -17.40 4.38
CA GLY A 174 -4.67 -17.24 3.77
C GLY A 174 -5.57 -16.27 4.54
N CYS A 175 -5.71 -16.47 5.85
CA CYS A 175 -6.47 -15.58 6.73
C CYS A 175 -5.93 -14.14 6.69
N TRP A 176 -4.62 -13.97 6.81
CA TRP A 176 -3.97 -12.66 6.75
C TRP A 176 -4.19 -11.95 5.42
N ALA A 177 -3.87 -12.62 4.31
CA ALA A 177 -3.96 -12.05 2.98
C ALA A 177 -5.41 -11.66 2.60
N VAL A 178 -6.41 -12.45 3.01
CA VAL A 178 -7.83 -12.09 2.82
C VAL A 178 -8.23 -10.92 3.73
N SER A 179 -7.72 -10.86 4.96
CA SER A 179 -8.03 -9.76 5.88
C SER A 179 -7.61 -8.38 5.35
N GLN A 180 -6.62 -8.31 4.47
CA GLN A 180 -6.18 -7.08 3.82
C GLN A 180 -7.28 -6.42 2.97
N LEU A 181 -8.33 -7.16 2.58
CA LEU A 181 -9.53 -6.58 1.95
C LEU A 181 -10.22 -5.55 2.86
N GLY A 182 -10.07 -5.68 4.19
CA GLY A 182 -10.57 -4.71 5.17
C GLY A 182 -9.95 -3.30 5.02
N ILE A 183 -8.82 -3.16 4.32
CA ILE A 183 -8.22 -1.86 3.98
C ILE A 183 -9.12 -1.07 3.01
N MET A 184 -9.92 -1.76 2.20
CA MET A 184 -10.82 -1.13 1.22
C MET A 184 -11.98 -0.37 1.87
N ILE A 185 -12.21 -0.57 3.17
CA ILE A 185 -13.20 0.15 3.96
C ILE A 185 -12.47 1.30 4.67
N PRO A 186 -12.50 2.55 4.16
CA PRO A 186 -11.65 3.64 4.63
C PRO A 186 -12.21 4.29 5.91
N ILE A 187 -12.59 3.49 6.91
CA ILE A 187 -13.02 3.98 8.22
C ILE A 187 -11.79 4.44 9.02
N THR A 188 -10.70 3.65 8.96
CA THR A 188 -9.49 3.90 9.74
C THR A 188 -8.23 3.86 8.88
N PRO A 189 -7.21 4.69 9.21
CA PRO A 189 -5.92 4.64 8.55
C PRO A 189 -5.23 3.29 8.76
N GLY A 190 -4.71 2.69 7.68
CA GLY A 190 -3.98 1.40 7.76
C GLY A 190 -4.85 0.20 8.11
N GLY A 191 -6.18 0.33 7.99
CA GLY A 191 -7.13 -0.75 8.27
C GLY A 191 -7.23 -1.14 9.75
N LEU A 192 -6.88 -0.25 10.67
CA LEU A 192 -7.01 -0.49 12.11
C LEU A 192 -8.48 -0.78 12.49
N GLY A 193 -8.74 -1.85 13.20
CA GLY A 193 -10.08 -2.32 13.53
C GLY A 193 -10.77 -3.05 12.37
N THR A 194 -10.71 -2.57 11.13
CA THR A 194 -11.37 -3.25 10.00
C THR A 194 -10.66 -4.52 9.58
N VAL A 195 -9.35 -4.44 9.33
CA VAL A 195 -8.51 -5.61 9.00
C VAL A 195 -8.43 -6.54 10.20
N ASP A 196 -8.34 -5.98 11.41
CA ASP A 196 -8.24 -6.74 12.66
C ASP A 196 -9.48 -7.61 12.89
N ALA A 197 -10.67 -7.02 12.75
CA ALA A 197 -11.92 -7.74 12.89
C ALA A 197 -12.05 -8.86 11.84
N VAL A 198 -11.66 -8.59 10.59
CA VAL A 198 -11.70 -9.61 9.52
C VAL A 198 -10.67 -10.72 9.80
N LEU A 199 -9.46 -10.36 10.23
CA LEU A 199 -8.41 -11.32 10.56
C LEU A 199 -8.82 -12.23 11.72
N ILE A 200 -9.31 -11.66 12.81
CA ILE A 200 -9.78 -12.42 13.99
C ILE A 200 -10.95 -13.32 13.60
N ALA A 201 -11.90 -12.83 12.80
CA ALA A 201 -13.02 -13.65 12.31
C ALA A 201 -12.54 -14.83 11.44
N LEU A 202 -11.56 -14.61 10.56
CA LEU A 202 -11.01 -15.67 9.71
C LEU A 202 -10.21 -16.70 10.54
N LEU A 203 -9.35 -16.25 11.45
CA LEU A 203 -8.58 -17.13 12.33
C LEU A 203 -9.50 -17.99 13.21
N THR A 204 -10.55 -17.40 13.77
CA THR A 204 -11.55 -18.15 14.56
C THR A 204 -12.36 -19.12 13.72
N SER A 205 -12.65 -18.78 12.45
CA SER A 205 -13.35 -19.69 11.54
C SER A 205 -12.55 -20.95 11.20
N VAL A 206 -11.21 -20.87 11.26
CA VAL A 206 -10.30 -22.01 11.03
C VAL A 206 -9.84 -22.68 12.35
N GLY A 207 -10.55 -22.40 13.46
CA GLY A 207 -10.39 -23.09 14.74
C GLY A 207 -9.39 -22.47 15.72
N VAL A 208 -8.86 -21.28 15.45
CA VAL A 208 -8.04 -20.55 16.44
C VAL A 208 -8.95 -20.02 17.55
N ASP A 209 -8.56 -20.21 18.81
CA ASP A 209 -9.29 -19.61 19.94
C ASP A 209 -9.41 -18.08 19.79
N ASN A 210 -10.55 -17.52 20.17
CA ASN A 210 -10.81 -16.09 20.00
C ASN A 210 -9.85 -15.21 20.80
N GLY A 211 -9.48 -15.64 22.02
CA GLY A 211 -8.50 -14.94 22.85
C GLY A 211 -7.11 -15.01 22.22
N ALA A 212 -6.71 -16.17 21.71
CA ALA A 212 -5.43 -16.35 21.02
C ALA A 212 -5.34 -15.53 19.72
N ALA A 213 -6.39 -15.54 18.90
CA ALA A 213 -6.47 -14.75 17.67
C ALA A 213 -6.37 -13.24 17.96
N THR A 214 -7.10 -12.76 18.97
CA THR A 214 -7.07 -11.35 19.39
C THR A 214 -5.70 -10.95 19.95
N ALA A 215 -5.09 -11.79 20.79
CA ALA A 215 -3.76 -11.51 21.33
C ALA A 215 -2.68 -11.50 20.25
N ALA A 216 -2.72 -12.44 19.30
CA ALA A 216 -1.79 -12.47 18.17
C ALA A 216 -1.95 -11.22 17.27
N ASP A 217 -3.18 -10.79 17.00
CA ASP A 217 -3.46 -9.55 16.26
C ASP A 217 -2.88 -8.31 16.98
N LEU A 218 -3.11 -8.18 18.29
CA LEU A 218 -2.58 -7.07 19.07
C LEU A 218 -1.05 -7.04 19.07
N VAL A 219 -0.40 -8.19 19.24
CA VAL A 219 1.07 -8.30 19.19
C VAL A 219 1.58 -7.98 17.79
N TRP A 220 0.92 -8.46 16.74
CA TRP A 220 1.25 -8.14 15.35
C TRP A 220 1.17 -6.64 15.06
N ARG A 221 0.10 -5.98 15.52
CA ARG A 221 -0.09 -4.53 15.38
C ARG A 221 0.94 -3.73 16.16
N ALA A 222 1.15 -4.07 17.43
CA ALA A 222 2.15 -3.40 18.26
C ALA A 222 3.55 -3.52 17.64
N SER A 223 3.93 -4.73 17.22
CA SER A 223 5.24 -5.02 16.63
C SER A 223 5.42 -4.38 15.26
N SER A 224 4.35 -4.21 14.48
CA SER A 224 4.42 -3.57 13.17
C SER A 224 4.44 -2.04 13.29
N TYR A 225 3.59 -1.46 14.14
CA TYR A 225 3.41 -0.01 14.18
C TYR A 225 4.33 0.71 15.14
N ILE A 226 4.60 0.18 16.33
CA ILE A 226 5.39 0.90 17.34
C ILE A 226 6.82 1.16 16.84
N PRO A 227 7.57 0.16 16.34
CA PRO A 227 8.92 0.41 15.82
C PRO A 227 8.91 1.38 14.63
N GLN A 228 7.94 1.25 13.72
CA GLN A 228 7.80 2.15 12.56
C GLN A 228 7.52 3.59 13.00
N ILE A 229 6.66 3.80 13.99
CA ILE A 229 6.36 5.12 14.55
C ILE A 229 7.62 5.71 15.20
N ILE A 230 8.34 4.93 16.00
CA ILE A 230 9.59 5.39 16.65
C ILE A 230 10.62 5.80 15.59
N ILE A 231 10.86 4.95 14.59
CA ILE A 231 11.80 5.24 13.49
C ILE A 231 11.35 6.49 12.72
N GLY A 232 10.05 6.63 12.47
CA GLY A 232 9.47 7.81 11.82
C GLY A 232 9.71 9.09 12.61
N LEU A 233 9.48 9.07 13.92
CA LEU A 233 9.71 10.21 14.81
C LEU A 233 11.19 10.60 14.88
N VAL A 234 12.10 9.62 15.00
CA VAL A 234 13.54 9.84 14.96
C VAL A 234 13.95 10.46 13.62
N SER A 235 13.40 9.96 12.50
CA SER A 235 13.68 10.49 11.16
C SER A 235 13.21 11.93 10.99
N ILE A 236 12.02 12.27 11.50
CA ILE A 236 11.50 13.64 11.48
C ILE A 236 12.36 14.56 12.34
N PHE A 237 12.72 14.13 13.55
CA PHE A 237 13.58 14.90 14.44
C PHE A 237 14.95 15.18 13.80
N TYR A 238 15.59 14.13 13.29
CA TYR A 238 16.88 14.24 12.60
C TYR A 238 16.79 15.17 11.40
N TRP A 239 15.76 15.03 10.57
CA TRP A 239 15.54 15.91 9.42
C TRP A 239 15.39 17.38 9.83
N ARG A 240 14.55 17.67 10.83
CA ARG A 240 14.36 19.05 11.30
C ARG A 240 15.62 19.62 11.92
N TRP A 241 16.43 18.79 12.58
CA TRP A 241 17.72 19.19 13.13
C TRP A 241 18.74 19.48 12.02
N ASP A 242 18.89 18.59 11.03
CA ASP A 242 19.83 18.77 9.91
C ASP A 242 19.53 20.05 9.13
N ILE A 243 18.27 20.27 8.76
CA ILE A 243 17.85 21.46 8.01
C ILE A 243 18.04 22.75 8.82
N ARG A 244 17.83 22.72 10.14
CA ARG A 244 18.11 23.87 11.02
C ARG A 244 19.60 24.20 11.11
N LYS A 245 20.47 23.18 11.06
CA LYS A 245 21.91 23.35 11.30
C LYS A 245 22.69 23.64 10.01
N HIS A 246 22.32 23.02 8.90
CA HIS A 246 23.06 23.08 7.64
C HIS A 246 22.28 23.78 6.50
N GLY A 247 21.03 24.16 6.75
CA GLY A 247 20.13 24.72 5.73
C GLY A 247 19.64 23.66 4.72
N PRO A 248 18.64 24.00 3.89
CA PRO A 248 18.19 23.13 2.81
C PRO A 248 19.31 22.89 1.79
N LYS A 249 19.49 21.65 1.34
CA LYS A 249 20.51 21.32 0.34
C LYS A 249 19.91 21.61 -1.04
N ALA A 250 20.44 22.62 -1.74
CA ALA A 250 19.99 22.98 -3.09
C ALA A 250 20.04 21.78 -4.04
N ALA A 251 18.97 21.59 -4.82
CA ALA A 251 18.93 20.58 -5.86
C ALA A 251 19.98 20.89 -6.93
N GLY A 252 20.70 19.86 -7.39
CA GLY A 252 21.60 20.00 -8.55
C GLY A 252 20.80 20.35 -9.81
N PRO A 253 21.44 20.91 -10.86
CA PRO A 253 20.79 21.18 -12.13
C PRO A 253 20.13 19.92 -12.67
N ALA A 254 18.92 20.06 -13.24
CA ALA A 254 18.19 18.95 -13.82
C ALA A 254 19.04 18.26 -14.91
N PRO A 255 19.06 16.92 -14.98
CA PRO A 255 19.77 16.21 -16.04
C PRO A 255 19.20 16.64 -17.39
N THR A 256 20.09 16.97 -18.32
CA THR A 256 19.74 17.36 -19.68
C THR A 256 19.01 16.19 -20.36
N PRO A 257 17.84 16.39 -20.97
CA PRO A 257 17.18 15.34 -21.74
C PRO A 257 18.12 14.90 -22.87
N ALA A 258 18.32 13.59 -22.99
CA ALA A 258 19.09 12.93 -24.04
C ALA A 258 18.31 12.84 -25.35
#